data_AF-A0A7G5BV00-F1
#
_entry.id   AF-A0A7G5BV00-F1
#
_cell.length_a   1.000
_cell.length_b   1.000
_cell.length_c   1.000
_cell.angle_alpha   90.00
_cell.angle_beta   90.00
_cell.angle_gamma   90.00
#
_symmetry.space_group_name_H-M   'P 1'
#
loop_
_entity.id
_entity.type
_entity.pdbx_description
1 polymer ?
#
loop_
_entity_poly.entity_id
_entity_poly.type
_entity_poly.pdbx_seq_one_letter_code
_entity_poly.pdbx_strand_id
1 'polypeptide(L)'
;MGKYTSFIYFEEKEALMIFRKGGEDQYQRKIKGGSFVFRKSVWDDVKFNEVEQQRIDVDFLERCKKKRYKIYSVSKYNYVCVRRADTDSHTQKISTKDYMAKCVPVARTTNFIPHITKRF
;
A
#
# COMPACT_ATOMS: atom_id res chain seq x y z
N MET A 1 -9.43 -7.52 2.45
CA MET A 1 -9.35 -6.79 1.16
C MET A 1 -8.40 -5.62 1.34
N GLY A 2 -7.74 -5.15 0.29
CA GLY A 2 -7.00 -3.88 0.29
C GLY A 2 -6.33 -3.65 -1.05
N LYS A 3 -5.27 -2.84 -1.13
CA LYS A 3 -4.72 -2.42 -2.43
C LYS A 3 -3.35 -3.04 -2.69
N TYR A 4 -3.23 -3.87 -3.74
CA TYR A 4 -1.92 -4.33 -4.22
C TYR A 4 -1.23 -3.26 -5.06
N THR A 5 -1.95 -2.76 -6.05
CA THR A 5 -1.57 -1.60 -6.86
C THR A 5 -2.02 -0.35 -6.13
N SER A 6 -1.15 0.64 -6.00
CA SER A 6 -1.48 1.88 -5.28
C SER A 6 -0.72 3.06 -5.83
N PHE A 7 -1.33 4.24 -5.75
CA PHE A 7 -0.62 5.49 -5.98
C PHE A 7 0.36 5.78 -4.84
N ILE A 8 1.55 6.25 -5.22
CA ILE A 8 2.52 6.84 -4.31
C ILE A 8 2.82 8.24 -4.82
N TYR A 9 2.66 9.22 -3.93
CA TYR A 9 3.08 10.59 -4.18
C TYR A 9 4.41 10.84 -3.47
N PHE A 10 5.46 11.13 -4.23
CA PHE A 10 6.78 11.47 -3.72
C PHE A 10 6.89 12.99 -3.62
N GLU A 11 6.74 13.52 -2.40
CA GLU A 11 6.72 14.95 -2.13
C GLU A 11 8.03 15.63 -2.55
N GLU A 12 9.18 15.03 -2.22
CA GLU A 12 10.53 15.50 -2.61
C GLU A 12 10.70 15.69 -4.12
N LYS A 13 9.93 14.95 -4.94
CA LYS A 13 10.04 14.94 -6.41
C LYS A 13 8.80 15.51 -7.09
N GLU A 14 7.79 15.90 -6.33
CA GLU A 14 6.46 16.30 -6.81
C GLU A 14 5.94 15.28 -7.85
N ALA A 15 6.12 13.99 -7.56
CA ALA A 15 5.92 12.92 -8.53
C ALA A 15 4.84 11.94 -8.06
N LEU A 16 3.78 11.80 -8.86
CA LEU A 16 2.79 10.76 -8.70
C LEU A 16 3.20 9.53 -9.51
N MET A 17 3.25 8.37 -8.85
CA MET A 17 3.64 7.11 -9.45
C MET A 17 2.72 5.96 -9.01
N ILE A 18 2.71 4.87 -9.78
CA ILE A 18 1.99 3.63 -9.46
C ILE A 18 2.98 2.58 -8.98
N PHE A 19 2.75 2.08 -7.78
CA PHE A 19 3.46 0.92 -7.24
C PHE A 19 2.76 -0.38 -7.65
N ARG A 20 3.54 -1.37 -8.11
CA ARG A 20 3.08 -2.73 -8.46
C ARG A 20 1.84 -2.74 -9.38
N LYS A 21 1.98 -2.17 -10.59
CA LYS A 21 0.91 -2.06 -11.59
C LYS A 21 0.35 -3.45 -11.98
N GLY A 22 -0.98 -3.53 -12.19
CA GLY A 22 -1.64 -4.69 -12.80
C GLY A 22 -2.21 -5.73 -11.82
N GLY A 23 -2.18 -5.48 -10.51
CA GLY A 23 -2.66 -6.41 -9.49
C GLY A 23 -4.01 -6.04 -8.88
N GLU A 24 -4.81 -5.23 -9.56
CA GLU A 24 -6.16 -4.81 -9.13
C GLU A 24 -7.17 -5.93 -9.41
N ASP A 25 -8.30 -5.90 -8.71
CA ASP A 25 -9.51 -6.74 -8.89
C ASP A 25 -9.23 -8.26 -9.02
N GLN A 26 -8.32 -8.75 -8.17
CA GLN A 26 -7.95 -10.17 -8.14
C GLN A 26 -7.41 -10.59 -6.78
N TYR A 27 -7.36 -11.90 -6.55
CA TYR A 27 -6.69 -12.46 -5.38
C TYR A 27 -5.18 -12.26 -5.45
N GLN A 28 -4.59 -11.80 -4.35
CA GLN A 28 -3.17 -11.53 -4.26
C GLN A 28 -2.55 -12.19 -3.04
N ARG A 29 -1.25 -12.50 -3.11
CA ARG A 29 -0.51 -13.09 -1.99
C ARG A 29 -0.10 -12.06 -0.93
N LYS A 30 -0.20 -10.77 -1.24
CA LYS A 30 0.12 -9.65 -0.36
C LYS A 30 -0.62 -8.42 -0.88
N ILE A 31 -0.73 -7.38 -0.07
CA ILE A 31 -1.25 -6.05 -0.44
C ILE A 31 -0.37 -5.01 0.26
N LYS A 32 -0.46 -3.75 -0.13
CA LYS A 32 0.23 -2.66 0.55
C LYS A 32 -0.49 -2.36 1.87
N GLY A 33 0.28 -2.18 2.95
CA GLY A 33 -0.24 -1.72 4.23
C GLY A 33 -0.95 -0.37 4.14
N GLY A 34 -1.75 -0.06 5.16
CA GLY A 34 -2.46 1.22 5.27
C GLY A 34 -3.73 1.35 4.43
N SER A 35 -4.22 0.27 3.81
CA SER A 35 -5.40 0.31 2.93
C SER A 35 -6.32 -0.91 3.03
N PHE A 36 -6.18 -1.72 4.09
CA PHE A 36 -6.87 -3.01 4.16
C PHE A 36 -7.98 -3.06 5.20
N VAL A 37 -9.06 -3.74 4.83
CA VAL A 37 -10.25 -3.99 5.64
C VAL A 37 -10.49 -5.49 5.67
N PHE A 38 -10.85 -6.02 6.83
CA PHE A 38 -11.10 -7.44 7.04
C PHE A 38 -12.30 -7.63 7.97
N ARG A 39 -12.88 -8.83 7.94
CA ARG A 39 -13.99 -9.20 8.82
C ARG A 39 -13.49 -9.26 10.26
N LYS A 40 -14.34 -8.90 11.23
CA LYS A 40 -14.05 -9.02 12.67
C LYS A 40 -13.62 -10.43 13.05
N SER A 41 -14.21 -11.47 12.46
CA SER A 41 -13.80 -12.86 12.69
C SER A 41 -12.32 -13.15 12.34
N VAL A 42 -11.75 -12.44 11.37
CA VAL A 42 -10.31 -12.55 11.06
C VAL A 42 -9.47 -11.93 12.18
N TRP A 43 -9.94 -10.82 12.77
CA TRP A 43 -9.28 -10.22 13.94
C TRP A 43 -9.27 -11.17 15.12
N ASP A 44 -10.39 -11.83 15.40
CA ASP A 44 -10.51 -12.72 16.55
C ASP A 44 -9.60 -13.96 16.43
N ASP A 45 -9.22 -14.32 15.21
CA ASP A 45 -8.37 -15.47 14.90
C ASP A 45 -6.89 -15.13 14.64
N VAL A 46 -6.61 -13.95 14.06
CA VAL A 46 -5.25 -13.46 13.78
C VAL A 46 -5.14 -12.03 14.27
N LYS A 47 -4.33 -11.80 15.30
CA LYS A 47 -4.00 -10.47 15.83
C LYS A 47 -2.70 -9.95 15.19
N PHE A 48 -2.53 -8.63 15.21
CA PHE A 48 -1.23 -8.03 14.90
C PHE A 48 -0.20 -8.47 15.93
N ASN A 49 1.05 -8.62 15.48
CA ASN A 49 2.17 -8.82 16.37
C ASN A 49 2.59 -7.47 16.95
N GLU A 50 2.32 -7.23 18.23
CA GLU A 50 2.61 -5.97 18.90
C GLU A 50 4.10 -5.79 19.27
N VAL A 51 4.90 -6.85 19.17
CA VAL A 51 6.34 -6.82 19.48
C VAL A 51 7.15 -6.26 18.31
N GLU A 52 6.71 -6.54 17.08
CA GLU A 52 7.43 -6.16 15.86
C GLU A 52 6.77 -4.93 15.22
N GLN A 53 7.42 -3.77 15.37
CA GLN A 53 6.92 -2.51 14.82
C GLN A 53 7.14 -2.41 13.30
N GLN A 54 8.09 -3.16 12.74
CA GLN A 54 8.37 -3.14 11.31
C GLN A 54 7.68 -4.30 10.60
N ARG A 55 7.13 -4.09 9.41
CA ARG A 55 6.51 -5.18 8.62
C ARG A 55 5.31 -5.86 9.31
N ILE A 56 4.67 -5.20 10.28
CA ILE A 56 3.50 -5.72 11.01
C ILE A 56 2.36 -6.12 10.06
N ASP A 57 2.19 -5.38 8.96
CA ASP A 57 1.25 -5.66 7.89
C ASP A 57 1.62 -6.93 7.11
N VAL A 58 2.91 -7.12 6.83
CA VAL A 58 3.42 -8.32 6.14
C VAL A 58 3.22 -9.56 7.01
N ASP A 59 3.60 -9.51 8.29
CA ASP A 59 3.40 -10.63 9.23
C ASP A 59 1.92 -11.02 9.33
N PHE A 60 1.04 -10.04 9.54
CA PHE A 60 -0.39 -10.27 9.61
C PHE A 60 -0.92 -10.97 8.35
N LEU A 61 -0.57 -10.49 7.16
CA LEU A 61 -1.01 -11.09 5.90
C LEU A 61 -0.44 -12.51 5.70
N GLU A 62 0.80 -12.76 6.12
CA GLU A 62 1.39 -14.10 6.08
C GLU A 62 0.70 -15.08 7.02
N ARG A 63 0.38 -14.65 8.25
CA ARG A 63 -0.39 -15.46 9.21
C ARG A 63 -1.81 -15.71 8.73
N CYS A 64 -2.48 -14.72 8.16
CA CYS A 64 -3.78 -14.91 7.54
C CYS A 64 -3.73 -15.99 6.43
N LYS A 65 -2.69 -15.96 5.59
CA LYS A 65 -2.52 -16.97 4.53
C LYS A 65 -2.24 -18.37 5.08
N LYS A 66 -1.43 -18.49 6.14
CA LYS A 66 -1.20 -19.78 6.83
C LYS A 66 -2.52 -20.38 7.32
N LYS A 67 -3.47 -19.54 7.75
CA LYS A 67 -4.84 -19.93 8.10
C LYS A 67 -5.83 -20.00 6.92
N ARG A 68 -5.32 -19.99 5.68
CA ARG A 68 -6.11 -20.10 4.42
C ARG A 68 -7.08 -18.93 4.15
N TYR A 69 -6.95 -17.80 4.85
CA TYR A 69 -7.71 -16.61 4.49
C TYR A 69 -7.27 -16.08 3.12
N LYS A 70 -8.25 -15.76 2.29
CA LYS A 70 -8.03 -15.18 0.96
C LYS A 70 -7.86 -13.66 1.07
N ILE A 71 -6.86 -13.14 0.38
CA ILE A 71 -6.60 -11.70 0.29
C ILE A 71 -6.98 -11.23 -1.11
N TYR A 72 -7.94 -10.32 -1.18
CA TYR A 72 -8.40 -9.72 -2.42
C TYR A 72 -7.88 -8.30 -2.56
N SER A 73 -7.36 -7.99 -3.74
CA SER A 73 -6.89 -6.66 -4.12
C SER A 73 -7.99 -5.92 -4.86
N VAL A 74 -8.27 -4.69 -4.44
CA VAL A 74 -9.25 -3.80 -5.08
C VAL A 74 -8.53 -2.72 -5.90
N SER A 75 -9.31 -1.98 -6.69
CA SER A 75 -8.90 -0.75 -7.38
C SER A 75 -7.93 0.15 -6.60
N LYS A 76 -6.95 0.72 -7.31
CA LYS A 76 -5.94 1.65 -6.79
C LYS A 76 -6.49 3.04 -6.43
N TYR A 77 -7.65 3.43 -6.97
CA TYR A 77 -8.22 4.78 -6.82
C TYR A 77 -8.67 5.08 -5.38
N ASN A 78 -8.90 6.37 -5.09
CA ASN A 78 -9.38 6.88 -3.81
C ASN A 78 -8.47 6.56 -2.61
N TYR A 79 -7.17 6.39 -2.88
CA TYR A 79 -6.12 6.24 -1.87
C TYR A 79 -4.76 6.60 -2.48
N VAL A 80 -3.92 7.27 -1.71
CA VAL A 80 -2.52 7.53 -2.06
C VAL A 80 -1.65 7.39 -0.84
N CYS A 81 -0.46 6.81 -1.04
CA CYS A 81 0.58 6.81 -0.03
C CYS A 81 1.49 8.01 -0.28
N VAL A 82 1.51 8.96 0.66
CA VAL A 82 2.39 10.13 0.58
C VAL A 82 3.74 9.77 1.18
N ARG A 83 4.77 9.80 0.35
CA ARG A 83 6.18 9.72 0.74
C ARG A 83 6.70 11.13 0.93
N ARG A 84 6.75 11.57 2.19
CA ARG A 84 7.24 12.90 2.58
C ARG A 84 8.70 13.11 2.22
N ALA A 85 9.09 14.38 2.04
CA ALA A 85 10.47 14.77 1.77
C ALA A 85 11.43 14.39 2.91
N ASP A 86 10.99 14.59 4.16
CA ASP A 86 11.69 14.06 5.33
C ASP A 86 11.52 12.52 5.37
N THR A 87 12.53 11.81 4.86
CA THR A 87 12.56 10.35 4.87
C THR A 87 12.75 9.76 6.25
N ASP A 88 13.24 10.53 7.22
CA ASP A 88 13.47 10.04 8.57
C ASP A 88 12.17 9.86 9.35
N SER A 89 11.15 10.64 9.01
CA SER A 89 9.78 10.48 9.51
C SER A 89 9.08 9.18 9.08
N HIS A 90 9.70 8.35 8.21
CA HIS A 90 9.12 7.09 7.73
C HIS A 90 9.73 5.86 8.39
N THR A 91 8.89 4.87 8.66
CA THR A 91 9.32 3.53 9.11
C THR A 91 10.05 2.76 8.02
N GLN A 92 9.74 3.00 6.74
CA GLN A 92 10.43 2.40 5.60
C GLN A 92 11.61 3.27 5.17
N LYS A 93 12.83 2.87 5.54
CA LYS A 93 14.08 3.61 5.26
C LYS A 93 14.67 3.40 3.86
N ILE A 94 13.91 2.80 2.94
CA ILE A 94 14.32 2.72 1.52
C ILE A 94 14.52 4.13 0.94
N SER A 95 15.55 4.33 0.12
CA SER A 95 15.78 5.62 -0.52
C SER A 95 14.64 5.99 -1.48
N THR A 96 14.38 7.30 -1.67
CA THR A 96 13.37 7.77 -2.64
C THR A 96 13.64 7.19 -4.03
N LYS A 97 14.91 7.21 -4.47
CA LYS A 97 15.35 6.67 -5.77
C LYS A 97 15.01 5.19 -5.93
N ASP A 98 15.36 4.35 -4.94
CA ASP A 98 15.12 2.90 -5.02
C ASP A 98 13.63 2.55 -4.94
N TYR A 99 12.85 3.39 -4.25
CA TYR A 99 11.40 3.21 -4.21
C TYR A 99 10.78 3.59 -5.57
N MET A 100 11.16 4.74 -6.14
CA MET A 100 10.68 5.16 -7.46
C MET A 100 11.04 4.15 -8.55
N ALA A 101 12.21 3.51 -8.49
CA ALA A 101 12.62 2.46 -9.43
C ALA A 101 11.68 1.24 -9.45
N LYS A 102 10.88 1.05 -8.39
CA LYS A 102 9.86 -0.02 -8.27
C LYS A 102 8.46 0.44 -8.71
N CYS A 103 8.35 1.65 -9.24
CA CYS A 103 7.09 2.29 -9.59
C CYS A 103 7.07 2.69 -11.08
N VAL A 104 5.85 2.90 -11.59
CA VAL A 104 5.61 3.41 -12.94
C VAL A 104 5.18 4.88 -12.83
N PRO A 105 5.80 5.82 -13.55
CA PRO A 105 5.43 7.24 -13.49
C PRO A 105 3.99 7.47 -13.99
N VAL A 106 3.29 8.43 -13.38
CA VAL A 106 1.95 8.88 -13.79
C VAL A 106 1.97 10.35 -14.18
N ALA A 107 2.43 11.22 -13.27
CA ALA A 107 2.45 12.66 -13.48
C ALA A 107 3.50 13.31 -12.57
N ARG A 108 4.07 14.43 -13.02
CA ARG A 108 4.75 15.38 -12.14
C ARG A 108 3.78 16.50 -11.83
N THR A 109 3.43 16.68 -10.55
CA THR A 109 2.34 17.56 -10.11
C THR A 109 2.47 17.85 -8.61
N THR A 110 2.07 19.04 -8.19
CA THR A 110 1.84 19.36 -6.77
C THR A 110 0.40 19.07 -6.32
N ASN A 111 -0.51 18.82 -7.28
CA ASN A 111 -1.90 18.49 -7.04
C ASN A 111 -2.22 17.11 -7.63
N PHE A 112 -2.01 16.06 -6.84
CA PHE A 112 -2.26 14.69 -7.26
C PHE A 112 -3.74 14.25 -7.14
N ILE A 113 -4.57 15.00 -6.41
CA ILE A 113 -5.95 14.59 -6.06
C ILE A 113 -6.79 14.26 -7.32
N PRO A 114 -6.84 15.12 -8.36
CA PRO A 114 -7.62 14.83 -9.57
C PRO A 114 -7.21 13.54 -10.30
N HIS A 115 -5.95 13.11 -10.16
CA HIS A 115 -5.43 11.92 -10.83
C HIS A 115 -5.81 10.62 -10.11
N ILE A 116 -6.09 10.69 -8.81
CA ILE A 116 -6.33 9.51 -7.95
C ILE A 116 -7.81 9.33 -7.57
N THR A 117 -8.63 10.37 -7.74
CA THR A 117 -10.05 10.35 -7.39
C THR A 117 -10.89 9.73 -8.50
N LYS A 118 -11.70 8.74 -8.16
CA LYS A 118 -12.70 8.15 -9.07
C LYS A 118 -14.07 8.19 -8.41
N ARG A 119 -15.04 8.82 -9.09
CA ARG A 119 -16.45 8.81 -8.67
C ARG A 119 -17.05 7.42 -8.90
N PHE A 120 -17.93 7.01 -7.98
CA PHE A 120 -18.66 5.75 -8.04
C PHE A 120 -20.01 5.95 -8.71
#